data_AF-A0A410TU69-F1
#
_entry.id   AF-A0A410TU69-F1
#
_cell.length_a   1.000
_cell.length_b   1.000
_cell.length_c   1.000
_cell.angle_alpha   90.00
_cell.angle_beta   90.00
_cell.angle_gamma   90.00
#
_symmetry.space_group_name_H-M   'P 1'
#
loop_
_entity.id
_entity.type
_entity.pdbx_description
1 polymer ?
#
loop_
_entity_poly.entity_id
_entity_poly.type
_entity_poly.pdbx_seq_one_letter_code
_entity_poly.pdbx_strand_id
1 'polypeptide(L)'
;MGLLVVATFVAIAEIGGKRTAPGSGETEGRYEATVATLGEIVRTPVVWAVSFVGVTVLVGGSILLGVGSFGVPEGLAGTLVNVAYLVFGLLLVGFVFLGAYFATRSRGLGNAHGVAAGTLATGAAFLVLVTVQLVVGVVG
;
A
#
# COMPACT_ATOMS: atom_id res chain seq x y z
N MET A 1 -18.97 3.32 -10.03
CA MET A 1 -17.54 3.27 -9.66
C MET A 1 -17.25 2.29 -8.52
N GLY A 2 -17.91 2.38 -7.36
CA GLY A 2 -17.67 1.45 -6.23
C GLY A 2 -17.89 -0.04 -6.54
N LEU A 3 -18.91 -0.38 -7.32
CA LEU A 3 -19.20 -1.77 -7.71
C LEU A 3 -18.09 -2.43 -8.55
N LEU A 4 -17.36 -1.66 -9.36
CA LEU A 4 -16.24 -2.19 -10.15
C LEU A 4 -15.01 -2.48 -9.27
N VAL A 5 -14.78 -1.67 -8.23
CA VAL A 5 -13.72 -1.91 -7.24
C VAL A 5 -14.04 -3.14 -6.40
N VAL A 6 -15.29 -3.28 -5.96
CA VAL A 6 -15.75 -4.48 -5.23
C VAL A 6 -15.66 -5.74 -6.12
N ALA A 7 -16.09 -5.66 -7.37
CA ALA A 7 -16.00 -6.79 -8.31
C ALA A 7 -14.54 -7.21 -8.57
N THR A 8 -13.62 -6.25 -8.71
CA THR A 8 -12.19 -6.53 -8.89
C THR A 8 -11.59 -7.16 -7.64
N PHE A 9 -11.97 -6.67 -6.46
CA PHE A 9 -11.52 -7.22 -5.18
C PHE A 9 -12.02 -8.65 -4.96
N VAL A 10 -13.29 -8.92 -5.29
CA VAL A 10 -13.89 -10.27 -5.24
C VAL A 10 -13.20 -11.20 -6.23
N ALA A 11 -12.94 -10.77 -7.46
CA ALA A 11 -12.25 -11.57 -8.46
C ALA A 11 -10.81 -11.94 -8.02
N ILE A 12 -10.08 -11.01 -7.40
CA ILE A 12 -8.74 -11.25 -6.86
C ILE A 12 -8.79 -12.21 -5.65
N ALA A 13 -9.78 -12.06 -4.77
CA ALA A 13 -9.98 -12.94 -3.62
C ALA A 13 -10.30 -14.37 -4.06
N GLU A 14 -11.11 -14.54 -5.11
CA GLU A 14 -11.49 -15.85 -5.65
C GLU A 14 -10.31 -16.56 -6.35
N ILE A 15 -9.41 -15.79 -6.97
CA ILE A 15 -8.16 -16.30 -7.56
C ILE A 15 -7.17 -16.75 -6.47
N GLY A 16 -7.16 -16.07 -5.31
CA GLY A 16 -6.35 -16.44 -4.15
C GLY A 16 -6.75 -17.78 -3.52
N GLY A 17 -8.05 -18.12 -3.52
CA GLY A 17 -8.58 -19.35 -2.92
C GLY A 17 -8.31 -20.64 -3.71
N LYS A 18 -7.89 -20.56 -4.98
CA LYS A 18 -7.77 -21.71 -5.90
C LYS A 18 -6.35 -22.28 -6.03
N ARG A 19 -5.37 -21.79 -5.26
CA ARG A 19 -3.98 -22.31 -5.32
C ARG A 19 -3.78 -23.48 -4.37
N THR A 20 -3.81 -24.69 -4.92
CA THR A 20 -3.24 -25.91 -4.33
C THR A 20 -1.73 -25.70 -4.09
N ALA A 21 -1.23 -26.05 -2.91
CA ALA A 21 0.15 -25.83 -2.50
C ALA A 21 1.16 -26.50 -3.48
N PRO A 22 2.09 -25.75 -4.10
CA PRO A 22 3.15 -26.34 -4.92
C PRO A 22 4.24 -26.98 -4.04
N GLY A 23 4.82 -28.08 -4.51
CA GLY A 23 5.80 -28.92 -3.83
C GLY A 23 7.04 -28.19 -3.27
N SER A 24 7.54 -28.77 -2.18
CA SER A 24 8.44 -28.23 -1.15
C SER A 24 9.93 -28.50 -1.41
N GLY A 25 10.58 -27.74 -2.30
CA GLY A 25 12.03 -27.90 -2.51
C GLY A 25 12.76 -26.62 -2.90
N GLU A 26 12.45 -26.05 -4.06
CA GLU A 26 13.23 -24.92 -4.61
C GLU A 26 12.55 -23.56 -4.46
N THR A 27 11.22 -23.54 -4.35
CA THR A 27 10.42 -22.30 -4.25
C THR A 27 10.48 -21.70 -2.84
N GLU A 28 10.61 -22.55 -1.82
CA GLU A 28 10.62 -22.15 -0.41
C GLU A 28 11.86 -21.30 -0.07
N GLY A 29 13.05 -21.72 -0.51
CA GLY A 29 14.29 -20.96 -0.30
C GLY A 29 14.30 -19.60 -0.99
N ARG A 30 13.72 -19.48 -2.19
CA ARG A 30 13.63 -18.20 -2.93
C ARG A 30 12.62 -17.24 -2.31
N TYR A 31 11.49 -17.77 -1.85
CA TYR A 31 10.50 -17.01 -1.11
C TYR A 31 11.09 -16.48 0.20
N GLU A 32 11.79 -17.33 0.95
CA GLU A 32 12.41 -16.94 2.22
C GLU A 32 13.49 -15.88 2.04
N ALA A 33 14.34 -16.01 1.01
CA ALA A 33 15.32 -14.97 0.65
C ALA A 33 14.64 -13.64 0.27
N THR A 34 13.54 -13.69 -0.48
CA THR A 34 12.76 -12.49 -0.85
C THR A 34 12.18 -11.83 0.39
N VAL A 35 11.59 -12.60 1.30
CA VAL A 35 10.99 -12.04 2.52
C VAL A 35 12.05 -11.52 3.48
N ALA A 36 13.23 -12.15 3.56
CA ALA A 36 14.35 -11.63 4.34
C ALA A 36 14.79 -10.25 3.82
N THR A 37 14.98 -10.13 2.51
CA THR A 37 15.32 -8.85 1.85
C THR A 37 14.24 -7.79 2.10
N LEU A 38 12.97 -8.17 1.95
CA LEU A 38 11.85 -7.26 2.18
C LEU A 38 11.76 -6.82 3.66
N GLY A 39 12.09 -7.72 4.59
CA GLY A 39 12.12 -7.44 6.02
C GLY A 39 13.21 -6.45 6.41
N GLU A 40 14.38 -6.52 5.77
CA GLU A 40 15.46 -5.56 5.96
C GLU A 40 15.05 -4.15 5.49
N ILE A 41 14.43 -4.07 4.31
CA ILE A 41 13.92 -2.81 3.76
C ILE A 41 12.87 -2.18 4.70
N VAL A 42 11.89 -2.97 5.16
CA VAL A 42 10.81 -2.50 6.03
C VAL A 42 11.33 -1.98 7.37
N ARG A 43 12.34 -2.66 7.94
CA ARG A 43 12.91 -2.28 9.24
C ARG A 43 13.85 -1.09 9.15
N THR A 44 14.24 -0.65 7.96
CA THR A 44 15.14 0.49 7.76
C THR A 44 14.34 1.80 7.77
N PRO A 45 14.40 2.62 8.84
CA PRO A 45 13.56 3.82 8.96
C PRO A 45 13.82 4.85 7.85
N VAL A 46 15.05 4.88 7.35
CA VAL A 46 15.49 5.77 6.26
C VAL A 46 14.67 5.55 4.99
N VAL A 47 14.26 4.32 4.67
CA VAL A 47 13.46 4.02 3.46
C VAL A 47 12.12 4.75 3.51
N TRP A 48 11.45 4.72 4.67
CA TRP A 48 10.18 5.40 4.87
C TRP A 48 10.32 6.92 4.88
N ALA A 49 11.39 7.43 5.50
CA ALA A 49 11.69 8.86 5.50
C ALA A 49 11.93 9.40 4.08
N VAL A 50 12.75 8.72 3.28
CA VAL A 50 13.02 9.12 1.89
C VAL A 50 11.76 9.03 1.04
N SER A 51 10.95 7.98 1.22
CA SER A 51 9.68 7.83 0.51
C SER A 51 8.71 8.96 0.86
N PHE A 52 8.60 9.32 2.14
CA PHE A 52 7.79 10.44 2.60
C PHE A 52 8.24 11.76 1.97
N VAL A 53 9.53 12.08 2.06
CA VAL A 53 10.10 13.30 1.47
C VAL A 53 9.85 13.33 -0.04
N GLY A 54 10.06 12.22 -0.73
CA GLY A 54 9.81 12.10 -2.16
C GLY A 54 8.35 12.39 -2.52
N VAL A 55 7.39 11.83 -1.78
CA VAL A 55 5.96 12.12 -1.98
C VAL A 55 5.65 13.58 -1.66
N THR A 56 6.18 14.14 -0.58
CA THR A 56 5.96 15.56 -0.22
C THR A 56 6.46 16.49 -1.32
N VAL A 57 7.65 16.25 -1.85
CA VAL A 57 8.22 17.02 -2.96
C VAL A 57 7.39 16.84 -4.22
N LEU A 58 6.93 15.63 -4.52
CA LEU A 58 6.07 15.36 -5.67
C LEU A 58 4.75 16.13 -5.57
N VAL A 59 4.05 16.05 -4.44
CA VAL A 59 2.79 16.77 -4.20
C VAL A 59 3.02 18.29 -4.25
N GLY A 60 3.98 18.79 -3.47
CA GLY A 60 4.28 20.22 -3.38
C GLY A 60 4.74 20.80 -4.72
N GLY A 61 5.62 20.09 -5.43
CA GLY A 61 6.06 20.46 -6.77
C GLY A 61 4.91 20.50 -7.76
N SER A 62 3.99 19.55 -7.70
CA SER A 62 2.81 19.54 -8.58
C SER A 62 1.90 20.75 -8.35
N ILE A 63 1.73 21.15 -7.08
CA ILE A 63 0.95 22.36 -6.73
C ILE A 63 1.65 23.61 -7.25
N LEU A 64 2.97 23.72 -7.05
CA LEU A 64 3.75 24.86 -7.55
C LEU A 64 3.69 24.98 -9.07
N LEU A 65 3.75 23.85 -9.79
CA LEU A 65 3.61 23.82 -11.25
C LEU A 65 2.20 24.17 -11.72
N GLY A 66 1.17 23.86 -10.93
CA GLY A 66 -0.22 24.21 -11.24
C GLY A 66 -0.55 25.69 -11.01
N VAL A 67 0.07 26.32 -10.01
CA VAL A 67 -0.18 27.73 -9.65
C VAL A 67 0.78 28.69 -10.37
N GLY A 68 2.03 28.29 -10.52
CA GLY A 68 3.01 29.08 -11.25
C GLY A 68 2.79 28.92 -12.74
N SER A 69 2.50 30.02 -13.43
CA SER A 69 2.37 30.08 -14.89
C SER A 69 3.73 29.83 -15.57
N PHE A 70 4.22 28.60 -15.48
CA PHE A 70 5.52 28.15 -15.98
C PHE A 70 5.45 27.65 -17.44
N GLY A 71 4.34 27.92 -18.15
CA GLY A 71 4.12 27.43 -19.53
C GLY A 71 3.90 25.92 -19.62
N VAL A 72 3.51 25.28 -18.51
CA VAL A 72 3.28 23.83 -18.41
C VAL A 72 1.85 23.51 -18.84
N PRO A 73 1.60 22.41 -19.57
CA PRO A 73 0.25 22.01 -19.95
C PRO A 73 -0.67 21.89 -18.72
N GLU A 74 -1.85 22.50 -18.78
CA GLU A 74 -2.80 22.63 -17.66
C GLU A 74 -3.18 21.27 -17.04
N GLY A 75 -3.20 20.20 -17.84
CA GLY A 75 -3.50 18.85 -17.37
C GLY A 75 -2.35 18.12 -16.66
N LEU A 76 -1.11 18.60 -16.77
CA LEU A 76 0.07 17.91 -16.23
C LEU A 76 0.08 17.95 -14.70
N ALA A 77 -0.18 19.12 -14.12
CA ALA A 77 -0.17 19.32 -12.66
C ALA A 77 -1.22 18.43 -11.97
N GLY A 78 -2.46 18.40 -12.47
CA GLY A 78 -3.51 17.52 -11.96
C GLY A 78 -3.15 16.03 -12.08
N THR A 79 -2.52 15.64 -13.19
CA THR A 79 -2.05 14.25 -13.38
C THR A 79 -0.97 13.88 -12.36
N LEU A 80 0.02 14.76 -12.14
CA LEU A 80 1.09 14.53 -11.17
C LEU A 80 0.55 14.43 -9.73
N VAL A 81 -0.43 15.26 -9.36
CA VAL A 81 -1.11 15.15 -8.05
C VAL A 81 -1.81 13.80 -7.90
N ASN A 82 -2.53 13.33 -8.93
CA ASN A 82 -3.18 12.02 -8.88
C ASN A 82 -2.17 10.87 -8.75
N VAL A 83 -1.05 10.94 -9.48
CA VAL A 83 0.05 9.98 -9.34
C VAL A 83 0.60 10.00 -7.91
N ALA A 84 0.79 11.19 -7.34
CA ALA A 84 1.27 11.33 -5.97
C ALA A 84 0.32 10.69 -4.95
N TYR A 85 -0.99 10.89 -5.11
CA TYR A 85 -1.99 10.23 -4.26
C TYR A 85 -2.00 8.71 -4.42
N LEU A 86 -1.84 8.20 -5.64
CA LEU A 86 -1.74 6.76 -5.88
C LEU A 86 -0.50 6.19 -5.19
N VAL A 87 0.66 6.81 -5.38
CA VAL A 87 1.93 6.40 -4.75
C VAL A 87 1.81 6.45 -3.22
N PHE A 88 1.23 7.51 -2.67
CA PHE A 88 1.01 7.64 -1.23
C PHE A 88 0.08 6.55 -0.70
N GLY A 89 -1.04 6.29 -1.37
CA GLY A 89 -1.98 5.24 -1.00
C GLY A 89 -1.32 3.86 -1.02
N LEU A 90 -0.51 3.56 -2.05
CA LEU A 90 0.23 2.31 -2.16
C LEU A 90 1.28 2.16 -1.05
N LEU A 91 2.00 3.23 -0.73
CA LEU A 91 2.95 3.26 0.39
C LEU A 91 2.26 3.02 1.72
N LEU A 92 1.11 3.64 1.96
CA LEU A 92 0.35 3.49 3.20
C LEU A 92 -0.19 2.06 3.35
N VAL A 93 -0.78 1.50 2.29
CA VAL A 93 -1.23 0.10 2.26
C VAL A 93 -0.06 -0.85 2.49
N GLY A 94 1.05 -0.65 1.77
CA GLY A 94 2.26 -1.44 1.94
C GLY A 94 2.83 -1.37 3.35
N PHE A 95 2.90 -0.17 3.94
CA PHE A 95 3.36 0.05 5.30
C PHE A 95 2.53 -0.71 6.33
N VAL A 96 1.20 -0.57 6.28
CA VAL A 96 0.29 -1.24 7.21
C VAL A 96 0.36 -2.76 7.04
N PHE A 97 0.31 -3.25 5.80
CA PHE A 97 0.37 -4.67 5.51
C PHE A 97 1.70 -5.29 5.96
N LEU A 98 2.83 -4.74 5.51
CA LEU A 98 4.16 -5.30 5.83
C LEU A 98 4.45 -5.16 7.33
N GLY A 99 4.03 -4.07 7.97
CA GLY A 99 4.13 -3.90 9.42
C GLY A 99 3.42 -5.03 10.17
N ALA A 100 2.16 -5.31 9.85
CA ALA A 100 1.40 -6.39 10.49
C ALA A 100 1.94 -7.79 10.14
N TYR A 101 2.37 -8.01 8.89
CA TYR A 101 3.00 -9.26 8.45
C TYR A 101 4.29 -9.55 9.24
N PHE A 102 5.20 -8.59 9.34
CA PHE A 102 6.46 -8.81 10.05
C PHE A 102 6.30 -8.83 11.57
N ALA A 103 5.33 -8.10 12.12
CA ALA A 103 5.03 -8.12 13.56
C ALA A 103 4.49 -9.47 14.04
N THR A 104 3.73 -10.17 13.20
CA THR A 104 3.26 -11.53 13.49
C THR A 104 4.36 -12.56 13.26
N ARG A 105 5.15 -12.42 12.20
CA ARG A 105 6.29 -13.30 11.93
C ARG A 105 7.38 -13.20 13.01
N SER A 106 7.63 -12.02 13.58
CA SER A 106 8.58 -11.85 14.69
C SER A 106 8.16 -12.56 15.98
N ARG A 107 6.89 -12.98 16.08
CA ARG A 107 6.37 -13.78 17.20
C ARG A 107 6.42 -15.29 16.93
N GLY A 108 7.11 -15.72 15.87
CA GLY A 108 7.26 -17.13 15.50
C GLY A 108 6.06 -17.73 14.76
N LEU A 109 5.10 -16.91 14.33
CA LEU A 109 3.95 -17.37 13.55
C LEU A 109 4.34 -17.53 12.06
N GLY A 110 3.83 -18.59 11.43
CA GLY A 110 4.14 -18.90 10.01
C GLY A 110 3.55 -17.91 9.00
N ASN A 111 3.98 -18.02 7.74
CA ASN A 111 3.65 -17.09 6.65
C ASN A 111 2.15 -16.86 6.45
N ALA A 112 1.32 -17.91 6.61
CA ALA A 112 -0.13 -17.80 6.47
C ALA A 112 -0.75 -16.84 7.49
N HIS A 113 -0.28 -16.89 8.74
CA HIS A 113 -0.75 -15.99 9.81
C HIS A 113 -0.30 -14.55 9.55
N GLY A 114 0.90 -14.37 9.00
CA GLY A 114 1.40 -13.06 8.60
C GLY A 114 0.55 -12.41 7.51
N VAL A 115 0.19 -13.17 6.47
CA VAL A 115 -0.66 -12.67 5.40
C VAL A 115 -2.05 -12.33 5.93
N ALA A 116 -2.64 -13.19 6.77
CA ALA A 116 -3.94 -12.94 7.38
C ALA A 116 -3.95 -11.68 8.27
N ALA A 117 -2.90 -11.47 9.07
CA ALA A 117 -2.77 -10.26 9.88
C ALA A 117 -2.58 -9.00 9.01
N GLY A 118 -1.78 -9.11 7.94
CA GLY A 118 -1.58 -8.03 6.98
C GLY A 118 -2.87 -7.60 6.31
N THR A 119 -3.66 -8.55 5.80
CA THR A 119 -4.96 -8.25 5.15
C THR A 119 -5.97 -7.67 6.14
N LEU A 120 -6.04 -8.21 7.36
CA LEU A 120 -6.94 -7.71 8.40
C LEU A 120 -6.56 -6.29 8.82
N ALA A 121 -5.28 -6.02 9.09
CA ALA A 121 -4.80 -4.69 9.48
C ALA A 121 -5.05 -3.65 8.37
N THR A 122 -4.79 -4.02 7.12
CA THR A 122 -5.04 -3.15 5.96
C THR A 122 -6.55 -2.87 5.81
N GLY A 123 -7.39 -3.90 5.94
CA GLY A 123 -8.84 -3.75 5.91
C GLY A 123 -9.37 -2.87 7.03
N ALA A 124 -8.86 -3.03 8.25
CA ALA A 124 -9.20 -2.17 9.39
C ALA A 124 -8.78 -0.71 9.16
N ALA A 125 -7.60 -0.46 8.59
CA ALA A 125 -7.17 0.89 8.22
C ALA A 125 -8.10 1.53 7.19
N PHE A 126 -8.57 0.76 6.19
CA PHE A 126 -9.58 1.22 5.24
C PHE A 126 -10.92 1.54 5.91
N LEU A 127 -11.38 0.71 6.85
CA LEU A 127 -12.60 1.00 7.62
C LEU A 127 -12.47 2.31 8.39
N VAL A 128 -11.34 2.53 9.07
CA VAL A 128 -11.05 3.79 9.78
C VAL A 128 -11.09 4.96 8.81
N LEU A 129 -10.44 4.86 7.65
CA LEU A 129 -10.46 5.90 6.62
C LEU A 129 -11.89 6.23 6.19
N VAL A 130 -12.69 5.22 5.86
CA VAL A 130 -14.10 5.40 5.46
C VAL A 130 -14.90 6.04 6.59
N THR A 131 -14.74 5.58 7.84
CA THR A 131 -15.42 6.17 9.00
C THR A 131 -15.05 7.63 9.18
N VAL A 132 -13.76 7.99 9.10
CA VAL A 132 -13.30 9.38 9.20
C VAL A 132 -13.88 10.21 8.07
N GLN A 133 -13.88 9.70 6.84
CA GLN A 133 -14.45 10.39 5.69
C GLN A 133 -15.95 10.61 5.85
N LEU A 134 -16.68 9.65 6.42
CA LEU A 134 -18.10 9.80 6.73
C LEU A 134 -18.32 10.85 7.81
N VAL A 135 -17.53 10.87 8.88
CA VAL A 135 -17.67 11.88 9.94
C VAL A 135 -17.34 13.27 9.43
N VAL A 136 -16.18 13.45 8.78
CA VAL A 136 -15.73 14.76 8.28
C VAL A 136 -16.57 15.20 7.09
N GLY A 137 -16.90 14.31 6.16
CA GLY A 137 -17.69 14.61 4.97
C GLY A 137 -19.20 14.76 5.20
N VAL A 138 -19.71 14.40 6.39
CA VAL A 138 -21.08 14.73 6.84
C VAL A 138 -21.09 16.06 7.60
N VAL A 139 -19.95 16.51 8.15
CA VAL A 139 -19.83 17.71 8.99
C VAL A 139 -19.25 18.93 8.23
N GLY A 140 -18.53 18.72 7.13
CA GLY A 140 -17.98 19.78 6.25
C GLY A 140 -18.87 20.08 5.06
#